data_AF-A0A6G0U6Z7-F1
#
_entry.id   AF-A0A6G0U6Z7-F1
#
_cell.length_a   1.000
_cell.length_b   1.000
_cell.length_c   1.000
_cell.angle_alpha   90.00
_cell.angle_beta   90.00
_cell.angle_gamma   90.00
#
_symmetry.space_group_name_H-M   'P 1'
#
loop_
_entity.id
_entity.type
_entity.pdbx_description
1 polymer ?
#
loop_
_entity_poly.entity_id
_entity_poly.type
_entity_poly.pdbx_seq_one_letter_code
_entity_poly.pdbx_strand_id
1 'polypeptide(L)'
;MLLTLYYMATSWFQSYRLSNIKSNLKKYLTNNLTLVLYKEKDFVGLDNENLYNKENGDIFLSIRPRGITSDSCKNARSAQLDQILSFIGHKRSCSVLPEQILNVDSWILIPNNSITFPILMNTHKPLTLNLETKLHLLVEATYRMFDVHQNINKCLIEDFGVPKAWNAGENFSLLLETDLDHFAKLTSNFMADSKSLYLGNHMELLRIQTVKVEGQPCDIENNESIASNIDFVYSLHDNYGINNNVTTVQWKNYCDTLYAVSIAATNFSSVVKENR
;
A
#
# COMPACT_ATOMS: atom_id res chain seq x y z
N MET A 1 41.28 0.70 -7.14
CA MET A 1 41.11 2.05 -6.55
C MET A 1 40.04 2.90 -7.23
N LEU A 2 39.88 2.86 -8.56
CA LEU A 2 38.82 3.63 -9.23
C LEU A 2 37.40 3.12 -8.90
N LEU A 3 37.22 1.80 -8.81
CA LEU A 3 35.96 1.17 -8.41
C LEU A 3 35.54 1.55 -6.98
N THR A 4 36.49 1.63 -6.05
CA THR A 4 36.23 2.05 -4.66
C THR A 4 35.86 3.52 -4.57
N LEU A 5 36.50 4.39 -5.36
CA LEU A 5 36.12 5.81 -5.44
C LEU A 5 34.73 5.99 -6.07
N TYR A 6 34.40 5.21 -7.10
CA TYR A 6 33.07 5.21 -7.71
C TYR A 6 32.01 4.75 -6.71
N TYR A 7 32.26 3.65 -5.99
CA TYR A 7 31.36 3.15 -4.96
C TYR A 7 31.17 4.14 -3.79
N MET A 8 32.24 4.82 -3.37
CA MET A 8 32.15 5.88 -2.36
C MET A 8 31.30 7.06 -2.88
N ALA A 9 31.52 7.49 -4.12
CA ALA A 9 30.77 8.59 -4.73
C ALA A 9 29.27 8.25 -4.86
N THR A 10 28.93 7.03 -5.30
CA THR A 10 27.53 6.60 -5.42
C THR A 10 26.85 6.48 -4.06
N SER A 11 27.53 5.89 -3.07
CA SER A 11 27.02 5.79 -1.69
C SER A 11 26.81 7.16 -1.05
N TRP A 12 27.73 8.09 -1.31
CA TRP A 12 27.59 9.47 -0.85
C TRP A 12 26.40 10.17 -1.50
N PHE A 13 26.22 10.05 -2.82
CA PHE A 13 25.07 10.59 -3.53
C PHE A 13 23.74 10.02 -3.03
N GLN A 14 23.67 8.70 -2.81
CA GLN A 14 22.47 8.05 -2.25
C GLN A 14 22.15 8.57 -0.84
N SER A 15 23.17 8.70 0.01
CA SER A 15 23.02 9.22 1.36
C SER A 15 22.53 10.68 1.36
N TYR A 16 23.08 11.49 0.46
CA TYR A 16 22.66 12.89 0.28
C TYR A 16 21.20 12.99 -0.17
N ARG A 17 20.80 12.19 -1.16
CA ARG A 17 19.41 12.15 -1.64
C ARG A 17 18.43 11.76 -0.53
N LEU A 18 18.75 10.71 0.24
CA LEU A 18 17.90 10.25 1.34
C LEU A 18 17.76 11.30 2.44
N SER A 19 18.88 11.97 2.79
CA SER A 19 18.89 13.07 3.75
C SER A 19 18.00 14.24 3.30
N ASN A 20 18.04 14.60 2.01
CA ASN A 20 17.19 15.65 1.46
C ASN A 20 15.69 15.26 1.44
N ILE A 21 15.37 13.99 1.15
CA ILE A 21 13.99 13.50 1.27
C ILE A 21 13.55 13.64 2.74
N LYS A 22 14.37 13.19 3.69
CA LYS A 22 14.06 13.25 5.13
C LYS A 22 13.82 14.68 5.63
N SER A 23 14.67 15.64 5.26
CA SER A 23 14.51 17.03 5.69
C SER A 23 13.21 17.65 5.18
N ASN A 24 12.86 17.36 3.92
CA ASN A 24 11.61 17.80 3.30
C ASN A 24 10.39 17.15 3.96
N LEU A 25 10.43 15.83 4.18
CA LEU A 25 9.38 15.10 4.90
C LEU A 25 9.11 15.71 6.28
N LYS A 26 10.17 15.97 7.04
CA LYS A 26 10.07 16.60 8.36
C LYS A 26 9.37 17.96 8.27
N LYS A 27 9.76 18.80 7.31
CA LYS A 27 9.16 20.12 7.09
C LYS A 27 7.66 20.06 6.78
N TYR A 28 7.24 19.11 5.94
CA TYR A 28 5.81 18.99 5.58
C TYR A 28 4.97 18.47 6.75
N LEU A 29 5.49 17.49 7.49
CA LEU A 29 4.80 16.95 8.65
C LEU A 29 4.66 17.99 9.78
N THR A 30 5.68 18.85 10.01
CA THR A 30 5.56 19.94 10.98
C THR A 30 4.51 20.98 10.62
N ASN A 31 4.13 21.07 9.35
CA ASN A 31 3.11 22.00 8.85
C ASN A 31 1.71 21.36 8.76
N ASN A 32 1.52 20.16 9.33
CA ASN A 32 0.28 19.38 9.23
C ASN A 32 -0.17 19.15 7.77
N LEU A 33 0.80 18.94 6.88
CA LEU A 33 0.55 18.57 5.49
C LEU A 33 0.60 17.06 5.35
N THR A 34 -0.27 16.52 4.51
CA THR A 34 -0.20 15.13 4.08
C THR A 34 0.72 15.02 2.86
N LEU A 35 1.71 14.14 2.95
CA LEU A 35 2.47 13.72 1.78
C LEU A 35 1.72 12.59 1.08
N VAL A 36 1.59 12.68 -0.24
CA VAL A 36 1.02 11.63 -1.08
C VAL A 36 2.02 11.28 -2.19
N LEU A 37 2.32 10.00 -2.31
CA LEU A 37 2.98 9.37 -3.45
C LEU A 37 1.92 8.55 -4.17
N TYR A 38 1.73 8.75 -5.47
CA TYR A 38 0.74 7.97 -6.21
C TYR A 38 1.16 7.70 -7.65
N LYS A 39 0.60 6.63 -8.19
CA LYS A 39 0.64 6.29 -9.60
C LYS A 39 -0.58 6.89 -10.29
N GLU A 40 -0.34 7.75 -11.26
CA GLU A 40 -1.38 8.18 -12.21
C GLU A 40 -1.72 6.99 -13.12
N LYS A 41 -3.00 6.75 -13.41
CA LYS A 41 -3.36 5.66 -14.33
C LYS A 41 -2.78 5.98 -15.70
N ASP A 42 -2.04 5.03 -16.28
CA ASP A 42 -1.56 5.14 -17.65
C ASP A 42 -2.80 5.21 -18.57
N PHE A 43 -3.04 6.36 -19.20
CA PHE A 43 -4.09 6.54 -20.21
C PHE A 43 -3.86 5.69 -21.47
N VAL A 44 -2.71 5.02 -21.57
CA VAL A 44 -2.19 4.28 -22.73
C VAL A 44 -2.93 2.96 -23.00
N GLY A 45 -3.79 2.51 -22.06
CA GLY A 45 -4.64 1.32 -22.27
C GLY A 45 -5.89 1.55 -23.12
N LEU A 46 -6.19 2.79 -23.52
CA LEU A 46 -7.35 3.13 -24.35
C LEU A 46 -7.17 2.81 -25.84
N ASP A 47 -5.94 2.52 -26.28
CA ASP A 47 -5.63 2.26 -27.70
C ASP A 47 -5.85 0.79 -28.09
N ASN A 48 -6.16 -0.09 -27.14
CA ASN A 48 -6.52 -1.46 -27.44
C ASN A 48 -7.99 -1.51 -27.87
N GLU A 49 -8.22 -1.59 -29.19
CA GLU A 49 -9.51 -1.69 -29.89
C GLU A 49 -10.46 -2.82 -29.41
N ASN A 50 -10.10 -3.60 -28.39
CA ASN A 50 -10.94 -4.66 -27.82
C ASN A 50 -11.95 -4.16 -26.77
N LEU A 51 -12.04 -2.85 -26.50
CA LEU A 51 -13.02 -2.28 -25.58
C LEU A 51 -14.44 -2.16 -26.17
N TYR A 52 -14.61 -2.30 -27.48
CA TYR A 52 -15.92 -2.19 -28.14
C TYR A 52 -16.76 -3.48 -28.12
N ASN A 53 -16.22 -4.60 -27.62
CA ASN A 53 -16.92 -5.89 -27.62
C ASN A 53 -17.40 -6.36 -26.23
N LYS A 54 -17.46 -5.46 -25.24
CA LYS A 54 -18.15 -5.76 -23.98
C LYS A 54 -19.47 -5.00 -23.94
N GLU A 55 -20.47 -5.62 -24.56
CA GLU A 55 -21.88 -5.32 -24.26
C GLU A 55 -22.06 -5.33 -22.73
N ASN A 56 -22.48 -4.20 -22.17
CA ASN A 56 -22.90 -4.00 -20.78
C ASN A 56 -21.81 -3.98 -19.69
N GLY A 57 -20.75 -3.20 -19.88
CA GLY A 57 -19.89 -2.76 -18.75
C GLY A 57 -19.47 -1.32 -18.93
N ASP A 58 -20.06 -0.41 -18.16
CA ASP A 58 -19.81 1.04 -18.24
C ASP A 58 -18.31 1.34 -18.22
N ILE A 59 -17.77 1.73 -19.38
CA ILE A 59 -16.38 2.21 -19.54
C ILE A 59 -16.08 3.34 -18.54
N PHE A 60 -17.09 4.12 -18.17
CA PHE A 60 -17.03 5.18 -17.17
C PHE A 60 -16.80 4.71 -15.72
N LEU A 61 -17.10 3.44 -15.37
CA LEU A 61 -16.71 2.87 -14.08
C LEU A 61 -15.19 2.60 -14.01
N SER A 62 -14.56 2.33 -15.15
CA SER A 62 -13.11 2.07 -15.22
C SER A 62 -12.26 3.36 -15.14
N ILE A 63 -12.86 4.50 -15.53
CA ILE A 63 -12.28 5.85 -15.55
C ILE A 63 -12.87 6.70 -14.42
N ARG A 64 -12.99 6.15 -13.21
CA ARG A 64 -13.22 7.02 -12.05
C ARG A 64 -11.94 7.86 -11.85
N PRO A 65 -11.98 9.20 -11.99
CA PRO A 65 -10.82 10.03 -11.70
C PRO A 65 -10.47 9.80 -10.22
N ARG A 66 -9.34 9.16 -9.96
CA ARG A 66 -8.86 9.00 -8.59
C ARG A 66 -8.37 10.35 -8.12
N GLY A 67 -8.97 10.85 -7.04
CA GLY A 67 -8.44 12.01 -6.34
C GLY A 67 -7.00 11.75 -5.88
N ILE A 68 -6.23 12.82 -5.67
CA ILE A 68 -4.87 12.75 -5.17
C ILE A 68 -4.84 11.95 -3.86
N THR A 69 -5.78 12.21 -2.96
CA THR A 69 -5.95 11.52 -1.67
C THR A 69 -6.85 10.30 -1.76
N SER A 70 -6.62 9.32 -0.87
CA SER A 70 -7.47 8.13 -0.77
C SER A 70 -8.90 8.47 -0.35
N ASP A 71 -9.87 7.81 -0.98
CA ASP A 71 -11.29 7.88 -0.60
C ASP A 71 -11.57 7.27 0.79
N SER A 72 -10.61 6.50 1.33
CA SER A 72 -10.70 5.95 2.69
C SER A 72 -10.53 7.02 3.78
N CYS A 73 -10.02 8.20 3.43
CA CYS A 73 -9.86 9.30 4.38
C CYS A 73 -11.16 10.09 4.56
N LYS A 74 -11.51 10.44 5.80
CA LYS A 74 -12.73 11.17 6.15
C LYS A 74 -12.84 12.51 5.42
N ASN A 75 -11.71 13.20 5.27
CA ASN A 75 -11.61 14.55 4.72
C ASN A 75 -11.02 14.58 3.29
N ALA A 76 -11.02 13.44 2.59
CA ALA A 76 -10.49 13.32 1.22
C ALA A 76 -11.07 14.36 0.25
N ARG A 77 -12.36 14.67 0.36
CA ARG A 77 -13.03 15.65 -0.51
C ARG A 77 -12.64 17.11 -0.27
N SER A 78 -12.09 17.40 0.91
CA SER A 78 -11.59 18.74 1.25
C SER A 78 -10.10 18.91 0.94
N ALA A 79 -9.45 17.85 0.43
CA ALA A 79 -8.04 17.87 0.07
C ALA A 79 -7.77 18.87 -1.06
N GLN A 80 -6.79 19.74 -0.85
CA GLN A 80 -6.26 20.67 -1.83
C GLN A 80 -4.77 20.40 -2.00
N LEU A 81 -4.34 20.35 -3.26
CA LEU A 81 -2.93 20.25 -3.60
C LEU A 81 -2.19 21.51 -3.14
N ASP A 82 -1.20 21.34 -2.28
CA ASP A 82 -0.32 22.42 -1.82
C ASP A 82 0.84 22.58 -2.80
N GLN A 83 1.62 21.50 -2.99
CA GLN A 83 2.79 21.52 -3.86
C GLN A 83 3.05 20.16 -4.51
N ILE A 84 3.45 20.15 -5.78
CA ILE A 84 4.05 18.97 -6.42
C ILE A 84 5.55 18.96 -6.12
N LEU A 85 6.02 17.86 -5.54
CA LEU A 85 7.39 17.72 -5.05
C LEU A 85 8.31 17.04 -6.05
N SER A 86 7.82 16.00 -6.71
CA SER A 86 8.57 15.29 -7.74
C SER A 86 7.67 14.48 -8.66
N PHE A 87 8.21 14.13 -9.83
CA PHE A 87 7.54 13.27 -10.79
C PHE A 87 8.55 12.42 -11.55
N ILE A 88 8.23 11.14 -11.74
CA ILE A 88 9.04 10.19 -12.51
C ILE A 88 8.06 9.29 -13.28
N GLY A 89 7.99 9.45 -14.61
CA GLY A 89 6.99 8.76 -15.43
C GLY A 89 5.57 9.08 -14.97
N HIS A 90 4.77 8.04 -14.72
CA HIS A 90 3.42 8.13 -14.15
C HIS A 90 3.38 8.25 -12.62
N LYS A 91 4.53 8.32 -11.93
CA LYS A 91 4.59 8.45 -10.47
C LYS A 91 4.73 9.90 -10.08
N ARG A 92 3.92 10.34 -9.12
CA ARG A 92 3.91 11.71 -8.58
C ARG A 92 4.08 11.69 -7.07
N SER A 93 4.75 12.72 -6.56
CA SER A 93 4.85 13.02 -5.13
C SER A 93 4.36 14.44 -4.90
N CYS A 94 3.47 14.65 -3.94
CA CYS A 94 2.89 15.95 -3.64
C CYS A 94 2.57 16.11 -2.15
N SER A 95 2.47 17.37 -1.72
CA SER A 95 1.88 17.77 -0.43
C SER A 95 0.43 18.18 -0.62
N VAL A 96 -0.40 17.87 0.36
CA VAL A 96 -1.84 18.13 0.37
C VAL A 96 -2.22 18.74 1.72
N LEU A 97 -3.10 19.74 1.69
CA LEU A 97 -3.77 20.28 2.87
C LEU A 97 -5.28 19.99 2.82
N PRO A 98 -5.96 19.83 3.97
CA PRO A 98 -5.40 19.62 5.31
C PRO A 98 -4.82 18.22 5.50
N GLU A 99 -4.18 17.97 6.65
CA GLU A 99 -3.76 16.62 7.09
C GLU A 99 -4.92 15.62 6.95
N GLN A 100 -4.67 14.52 6.25
CA GLN A 100 -5.66 13.51 5.93
C GLN A 100 -5.88 12.57 7.12
N ILE A 101 -7.15 12.33 7.43
CA ILE A 101 -7.58 11.54 8.59
C ILE A 101 -8.15 10.20 8.12
N LEU A 102 -7.54 9.11 8.57
CA LEU A 102 -7.98 7.75 8.28
C LEU A 102 -8.77 7.19 9.48
N ASN A 103 -10.02 6.76 9.22
CA ASN A 103 -10.79 6.01 10.21
C ASN A 103 -10.49 4.52 10.10
N VAL A 104 -10.06 3.89 11.18
CA VAL A 104 -9.75 2.45 11.20
C VAL A 104 -10.74 1.60 12.00
N ASP A 105 -11.86 2.16 12.46
CA ASP A 105 -12.87 1.41 13.23
C ASP A 105 -13.46 0.18 12.52
N SER A 106 -13.40 0.14 11.19
CA SER A 106 -13.90 -0.97 10.35
C SER A 106 -12.78 -1.80 9.73
N TRP A 107 -11.52 -1.52 10.12
CA TRP A 107 -10.35 -2.20 9.59
C TRP A 107 -10.02 -3.41 10.44
N ILE A 108 -9.30 -4.37 9.86
CA ILE A 108 -8.96 -5.62 10.53
C ILE A 108 -7.57 -5.47 11.14
N LEU A 109 -7.45 -5.75 12.43
CA LEU A 109 -6.19 -5.70 13.17
C LEU A 109 -5.20 -6.75 12.64
N ILE A 110 -3.93 -6.36 12.55
CA ILE A 110 -2.82 -7.28 12.31
C ILE A 110 -2.13 -7.51 13.65
N PRO A 111 -2.20 -8.72 14.22
CA PRO A 111 -1.57 -8.97 15.51
C PRO A 111 -0.05 -9.04 15.35
N ASN A 112 0.69 -8.58 16.37
CA ASN A 112 2.16 -8.47 16.33
C ASN A 112 2.89 -9.80 16.13
N ASN A 113 2.21 -10.94 16.33
CA ASN A 113 2.81 -12.27 16.44
C ASN A 113 2.36 -13.26 15.35
N SER A 114 1.53 -12.87 14.37
CA SER A 114 0.90 -13.85 13.47
C SER A 114 1.41 -13.85 12.03
N ILE A 115 1.36 -15.08 11.52
CA ILE A 115 1.61 -15.59 10.16
C ILE A 115 0.42 -15.23 9.23
N THR A 116 -0.69 -14.73 9.78
CA THR A 116 -1.96 -14.43 9.08
C THR A 116 -2.03 -12.98 8.63
N PHE A 117 -1.02 -12.53 7.90
CA PHE A 117 -1.16 -11.35 7.07
C PHE A 117 -1.63 -11.80 5.67
N PRO A 118 -2.58 -11.10 5.01
CA PRO A 118 -2.97 -11.38 3.62
C PRO A 118 -1.85 -11.07 2.60
N ILE A 119 -0.59 -11.04 3.05
CA ILE A 119 0.59 -10.86 2.23
C ILE A 119 1.71 -11.58 2.99
N LEU A 120 2.62 -12.25 2.29
CA LEU A 120 3.76 -12.88 2.93
C LEU A 120 4.63 -11.80 3.58
N MET A 121 4.80 -11.85 4.91
CA MET A 121 5.79 -11.04 5.63
C MET A 121 7.01 -11.89 5.98
N ASN A 122 8.19 -11.34 5.74
CA ASN A 122 9.44 -11.86 6.27
C ASN A 122 9.60 -11.45 7.74
N THR A 123 8.99 -12.20 8.65
CA THR A 123 9.02 -11.91 10.11
C THR A 123 10.38 -12.18 10.77
N HIS A 124 11.40 -12.56 10.02
CA HIS A 124 12.70 -12.98 10.57
C HIS A 124 13.60 -11.83 11.05
N LYS A 125 13.20 -10.56 10.87
CA LYS A 125 13.97 -9.41 11.37
C LYS A 125 13.08 -8.43 12.14
N PRO A 126 13.34 -8.22 13.44
CA PRO A 126 12.65 -7.16 14.17
C PRO A 126 13.05 -5.80 13.60
N LEU A 127 12.06 -5.02 13.16
CA LEU A 127 12.25 -3.66 12.68
C LEU A 127 12.31 -2.70 13.87
N THR A 128 13.42 -2.01 14.04
CA THR A 128 13.56 -0.97 15.07
C THR A 128 13.13 0.37 14.51
N LEU A 129 11.98 0.88 14.98
CA LEU A 129 11.47 2.20 14.60
C LEU A 129 11.96 3.29 15.56
N ASN A 130 12.27 4.47 15.00
CA ASN A 130 12.52 5.66 15.81
C ASN A 130 11.20 6.29 16.30
N LEU A 131 10.93 6.13 17.60
CA LEU A 131 9.71 6.59 18.26
C LEU A 131 9.52 8.11 18.22
N GLU A 132 10.59 8.91 18.19
CA GLU A 132 10.50 10.37 18.14
C GLU A 132 9.96 10.89 16.81
N THR A 133 10.13 10.09 15.75
CA THR A 133 9.72 10.43 14.39
C THR A 133 8.65 9.48 13.87
N LYS A 134 7.90 8.87 14.78
CA LYS A 134 6.84 7.91 14.47
C LYS A 134 5.73 8.59 13.67
N LEU A 135 5.28 7.93 12.62
CA LEU A 135 4.16 8.36 11.77
C LEU A 135 3.42 7.15 11.20
N HIS A 136 2.25 7.40 10.61
CA HIS A 136 1.43 6.37 9.99
C HIS A 136 1.29 6.63 8.48
N LEU A 137 1.42 5.56 7.71
CA LEU A 137 1.19 5.55 6.27
C LEU A 137 -0.04 4.71 5.94
N LEU A 138 -0.87 5.24 5.04
CA LEU A 138 -1.82 4.47 4.28
C LEU A 138 -1.17 4.03 2.98
N VAL A 139 -1.08 2.72 2.77
CA VAL A 139 -0.52 2.08 1.60
C VAL A 139 -1.65 1.39 0.84
N GLU A 140 -1.85 1.75 -0.42
CA GLU A 140 -2.89 1.17 -1.27
C GLU A 140 -2.29 0.41 -2.45
N ALA A 141 -2.87 -0.74 -2.77
CA ALA A 141 -2.47 -1.58 -3.89
C ALA A 141 -3.67 -2.10 -4.69
N THR A 142 -3.47 -2.35 -5.99
CA THR A 142 -4.40 -3.17 -6.75
C THR A 142 -4.28 -4.60 -6.27
N TYR A 143 -5.40 -5.26 -5.99
CA TYR A 143 -5.39 -6.69 -5.66
C TYR A 143 -6.32 -7.49 -6.57
N ARG A 144 -7.32 -6.86 -7.21
CA ARG A 144 -8.25 -7.55 -8.12
C ARG A 144 -7.71 -7.74 -9.54
N MET A 145 -6.60 -7.09 -9.88
CA MET A 145 -5.93 -7.24 -11.18
C MET A 145 -4.84 -8.29 -11.03
N PHE A 146 -4.97 -9.39 -11.75
CA PHE A 146 -3.98 -10.46 -11.76
C PHE A 146 -3.20 -10.40 -13.06
N ASP A 147 -1.93 -10.02 -12.97
CA ASP A 147 -1.00 -10.16 -14.08
C ASP A 147 0.07 -11.21 -13.76
N VAL A 148 0.22 -12.17 -14.67
CA VAL A 148 1.21 -13.24 -14.61
C VAL A 148 2.53 -12.70 -15.18
N HIS A 149 2.98 -11.57 -14.68
CA HIS A 149 4.29 -11.03 -15.08
C HIS A 149 5.39 -11.79 -14.34
N GLN A 150 6.34 -12.33 -15.11
CA GLN A 150 7.40 -13.21 -14.60
C GLN A 150 8.57 -12.46 -13.93
N ASN A 151 8.54 -11.13 -13.85
CA ASN A 151 9.60 -10.31 -13.24
C ASN A 151 9.02 -9.17 -12.38
N ILE A 152 8.38 -9.54 -11.27
CA ILE A 152 7.82 -8.61 -10.30
C ILE A 152 8.94 -8.14 -9.35
N ASN A 153 9.16 -6.83 -9.27
CA ASN A 153 10.01 -6.25 -8.23
C ASN A 153 9.24 -6.23 -6.90
N LYS A 154 9.55 -7.18 -6.01
CA LYS A 154 8.84 -7.36 -4.75
C LYS A 154 9.25 -6.32 -3.73
N CYS A 155 8.26 -5.72 -3.09
CA CYS A 155 8.39 -4.87 -1.93
C CYS A 155 7.98 -5.65 -0.70
N LEU A 156 8.97 -5.90 0.17
CA LEU A 156 8.74 -6.36 1.54
C LEU A 156 8.36 -5.12 2.35
N ILE A 157 7.07 -4.90 2.58
CA ILE A 157 6.60 -3.67 3.24
C ILE A 157 7.07 -3.58 4.69
N GLU A 158 7.35 -4.74 5.29
CA GLU A 158 7.93 -4.92 6.62
C GLU A 158 9.34 -4.35 6.75
N ASP A 159 10.08 -4.18 5.64
CA ASP A 159 11.38 -3.50 5.65
C ASP A 159 11.24 -1.97 5.87
N PHE A 160 10.01 -1.45 5.74
CA PHE A 160 9.71 -0.02 5.84
C PHE A 160 8.77 0.34 6.99
N GLY A 161 8.27 -0.61 7.76
CA GLY A 161 7.39 -0.32 8.88
C GLY A 161 6.77 -1.56 9.50
N VAL A 162 5.96 -1.34 10.54
CA VAL A 162 5.19 -2.39 11.21
C VAL A 162 3.73 -2.28 10.75
N PRO A 163 3.21 -3.27 10.01
CA PRO A 163 1.81 -3.28 9.60
C PRO A 163 0.90 -3.39 10.83
N LYS A 164 -0.16 -2.58 10.88
CA LYS A 164 -1.08 -2.50 12.03
C LYS A 164 -2.49 -2.96 11.73
N ALA A 165 -3.00 -2.62 10.55
CA ALA A 165 -4.35 -2.98 10.15
C ALA A 165 -4.50 -3.00 8.64
N TRP A 166 -5.48 -3.73 8.12
CA TRP A 166 -5.78 -3.75 6.69
C TRP A 166 -7.28 -3.70 6.42
N ASN A 167 -7.61 -3.33 5.18
CA ASN A 167 -8.97 -3.32 4.65
C ASN A 167 -8.92 -3.60 3.15
N ALA A 168 -9.81 -4.45 2.64
CA ALA A 168 -9.95 -4.75 1.23
C ALA A 168 -11.30 -4.23 0.72
N GLY A 169 -11.28 -3.08 0.07
CA GLY A 169 -12.45 -2.44 -0.55
C GLY A 169 -12.33 -2.43 -2.08
N GLU A 170 -12.30 -1.23 -2.66
CA GLU A 170 -11.92 -1.05 -4.07
C GLU A 170 -10.45 -1.42 -4.30
N ASN A 171 -9.59 -0.94 -3.40
CA ASN A 171 -8.17 -1.28 -3.35
C ASN A 171 -7.88 -2.07 -2.07
N PHE A 172 -6.78 -2.82 -2.08
CA PHE A 172 -6.22 -3.34 -0.85
C PHE A 172 -5.52 -2.19 -0.14
N SER A 173 -5.86 -1.99 1.12
CA SER A 173 -5.38 -0.86 1.92
C SER A 173 -4.72 -1.39 3.19
N LEU A 174 -3.55 -0.84 3.50
CA LEU A 174 -2.72 -1.25 4.61
C LEU A 174 -2.32 -0.02 5.44
N LEU A 175 -2.52 -0.11 6.74
CA LEU A 175 -2.01 0.84 7.71
C LEU A 175 -0.63 0.36 8.16
N LEU A 176 0.38 1.17 7.88
CA LEU A 176 1.77 0.92 8.23
C LEU A 176 2.24 1.97 9.25
N GLU A 177 2.71 1.51 10.41
CA GLU A 177 3.42 2.35 11.37
C GLU A 177 4.90 2.40 10.97
N THR A 178 5.48 3.59 10.88
CA THR A 178 6.86 3.76 10.41
C THR A 178 7.51 4.97 11.08
N ASP A 179 8.74 5.26 10.68
CA ASP A 179 9.46 6.49 11.01
C ASP A 179 9.94 7.23 9.75
N LEU A 180 10.53 8.40 9.95
CA LEU A 180 11.03 9.23 8.84
C LEU A 180 12.11 8.55 7.99
N ASP A 181 12.97 7.73 8.58
CA ASP A 181 14.09 7.09 7.88
C ASP A 181 13.57 5.98 6.96
N HIS A 182 12.67 5.15 7.48
CA HIS A 182 12.03 4.08 6.72
C HIS A 182 11.08 4.65 5.66
N PHE A 183 10.35 5.72 5.96
CA PHE A 183 9.50 6.38 4.97
C PHE A 183 10.31 7.03 3.84
N ALA A 184 11.46 7.65 4.14
CA ALA A 184 12.33 8.21 3.11
C ALA A 184 12.87 7.11 2.17
N LYS A 185 13.21 5.93 2.71
CA LYS A 185 13.63 4.76 1.91
C LYS A 185 12.49 4.25 1.03
N LEU A 186 11.28 4.10 1.60
CA LEU A 186 10.10 3.68 0.84
C LEU A 186 9.78 4.66 -0.29
N THR A 187 9.87 5.96 -0.01
CA THR A 187 9.68 7.02 -1.00
C THR A 187 10.70 6.90 -2.13
N SER A 188 11.97 6.72 -1.78
CA SER A 188 13.04 6.52 -2.77
C SER A 188 12.78 5.29 -3.63
N ASN A 189 12.33 4.18 -3.03
CA ASN A 189 12.06 2.94 -3.76
C ASN A 189 10.81 3.02 -4.65
N PHE A 190 9.73 3.63 -4.15
CA PHE A 190 8.53 3.86 -4.94
C PHE A 190 8.84 4.76 -6.13
N MET A 191 9.58 5.85 -5.91
CA MET A 191 9.96 6.79 -6.96
C MET A 191 11.14 6.30 -7.83
N ALA A 192 11.84 5.23 -7.44
CA ALA A 192 12.93 4.66 -8.24
C ALA A 192 12.37 3.97 -9.49
N ASP A 193 13.03 4.23 -10.62
CA ASP A 193 12.71 3.70 -11.95
C ASP A 193 11.25 3.90 -12.40
N SER A 194 10.98 3.62 -13.68
CA SER A 194 9.62 3.57 -14.24
C SER A 194 8.87 2.27 -13.91
N LYS A 195 9.50 1.34 -13.17
CA LYS A 195 8.93 0.03 -12.85
C LYS A 195 7.96 0.10 -11.68
N SER A 196 6.89 -0.67 -11.76
CA SER A 196 5.92 -0.82 -10.67
C SER A 196 6.50 -1.57 -9.48
N LEU A 197 6.10 -1.16 -8.29
CA LEU A 197 6.46 -1.79 -7.02
C LEU A 197 5.29 -2.65 -6.56
N TYR A 198 5.54 -3.89 -6.13
CA TYR A 198 4.47 -4.82 -5.77
C TYR A 198 4.56 -5.26 -4.31
N LEU A 199 3.42 -5.28 -3.63
CA LEU A 199 3.26 -5.78 -2.29
C LEU A 199 3.01 -7.30 -2.36
N GLY A 200 3.93 -8.08 -1.78
CA GLY A 200 3.94 -9.54 -1.95
C GLY A 200 3.98 -9.95 -3.43
N ASN A 201 3.16 -10.93 -3.81
CA ASN A 201 3.04 -11.41 -5.18
C ASN A 201 1.69 -10.93 -5.74
N HIS A 202 1.74 -10.14 -6.83
CA HIS A 202 0.61 -9.65 -7.62
C HIS A 202 -0.16 -8.41 -7.14
N MET A 203 0.15 -7.81 -5.98
CA MET A 203 -0.52 -6.56 -5.59
C MET A 203 0.30 -5.32 -5.98
N GLU A 204 -0.04 -4.63 -7.06
CA GLU A 204 0.72 -3.45 -7.51
C GLU A 204 0.43 -2.24 -6.61
N LEU A 205 1.49 -1.59 -6.12
CA LEU A 205 1.36 -0.42 -5.28
C LEU A 205 0.87 0.80 -6.08
N LEU A 206 -0.22 1.38 -5.61
CA LEU A 206 -0.89 2.52 -6.23
C LEU A 206 -0.58 3.83 -5.54
N ARG A 207 -0.59 3.83 -4.21
CA ARG A 207 -0.50 5.05 -3.41
C ARG A 207 0.12 4.77 -2.05
N ILE A 208 0.92 5.71 -1.59
CA ILE A 208 1.42 5.80 -0.22
C ILE A 208 1.10 7.22 0.25
N GLN A 209 0.41 7.38 1.37
CA GLN A 209 0.13 8.69 1.93
C GLN A 209 0.28 8.72 3.44
N THR A 210 0.75 9.85 3.98
CA THR A 210 0.80 10.06 5.44
C THR A 210 -0.59 10.36 5.97
N VAL A 211 -0.98 9.71 7.07
CA VAL A 211 -2.31 9.87 7.64
C VAL A 211 -2.26 10.04 9.15
N LYS A 212 -3.21 10.82 9.66
CA LYS A 212 -3.59 10.79 11.07
C LYS A 212 -4.60 9.68 11.26
N VAL A 213 -4.33 8.78 12.20
CA VAL A 213 -5.20 7.63 12.48
C VAL A 213 -6.22 8.01 13.55
N GLU A 214 -7.49 7.68 13.31
CA GLU A 214 -8.57 7.76 14.28
C GLU A 214 -9.30 6.42 14.37
N GLY A 215 -9.74 6.08 15.58
CA GLY A 215 -10.45 4.83 15.85
C GLY A 215 -9.53 3.68 16.23
N GLN A 216 -10.11 2.49 16.37
CA GLN A 216 -9.39 1.28 16.73
C GLN A 216 -9.78 0.13 15.78
N PRO A 217 -8.81 -0.56 15.15
CA PRO A 217 -9.10 -1.70 14.30
C PRO A 217 -9.85 -2.80 15.05
N CYS A 218 -10.73 -3.50 14.33
CA CYS A 218 -11.41 -4.69 14.82
C CYS A 218 -10.42 -5.83 15.02
N ASP A 219 -10.34 -6.32 16.24
CA ASP A 219 -9.70 -7.60 16.53
C ASP A 219 -10.67 -8.72 16.15
N ILE A 220 -10.46 -9.31 14.98
CA ILE A 220 -11.18 -10.51 14.60
C ILE A 220 -10.40 -11.65 15.23
N GLU A 221 -10.85 -12.13 16.40
CA GLU A 221 -10.36 -13.38 16.96
C GLU A 221 -10.33 -14.41 15.84
N ASN A 222 -9.13 -14.92 15.59
CA ASN A 222 -8.70 -15.66 14.42
C ASN A 222 -9.66 -16.83 14.13
N ASN A 223 -10.77 -16.59 13.42
CA ASN A 223 -11.68 -17.65 13.01
C ASN A 223 -10.85 -18.56 12.10
N GLU A 224 -10.59 -19.78 12.55
CA GLU A 224 -9.70 -20.76 11.90
C GLU A 224 -9.94 -20.90 10.38
N SER A 225 -11.18 -20.64 9.93
CA SER A 225 -11.61 -20.61 8.52
C SER A 225 -11.00 -19.49 7.65
N ILE A 226 -10.68 -18.32 8.22
CA ILE A 226 -10.03 -17.20 7.50
C ILE A 226 -8.55 -17.49 7.36
N ALA A 227 -7.92 -17.95 8.45
CA ALA A 227 -6.52 -18.38 8.45
C ALA A 227 -6.29 -19.53 7.45
N SER A 228 -7.16 -20.55 7.40
CA SER A 228 -6.99 -21.70 6.52
C SER A 228 -7.05 -21.37 5.02
N ASN A 229 -7.90 -20.42 4.61
CA ASN A 229 -8.01 -20.00 3.20
C ASN A 229 -6.86 -19.10 2.75
N ILE A 230 -6.35 -18.29 3.68
CA ILE A 230 -5.15 -17.46 3.50
C ILE A 230 -3.93 -18.39 3.41
N ASP A 231 -3.74 -19.29 4.37
CA ASP A 231 -2.64 -20.27 4.43
C ASP A 231 -2.61 -21.22 3.21
N PHE A 232 -3.77 -21.60 2.66
CA PHE A 232 -3.83 -22.46 1.47
C PHE A 232 -3.18 -21.81 0.24
N VAL A 233 -3.45 -20.52 -0.02
CA VAL A 233 -2.86 -19.79 -1.15
C VAL A 233 -1.34 -19.59 -0.95
N TYR A 234 -0.89 -19.48 0.29
CA TYR A 234 0.54 -19.35 0.62
C TYR A 234 1.31 -20.67 0.60
N SER A 235 0.69 -21.78 1.01
CA SER A 235 1.32 -23.12 0.94
C SER A 235 1.66 -23.57 -0.48
N LEU A 236 0.94 -23.02 -1.48
CA LEU A 236 1.22 -23.20 -2.91
C LEU A 236 2.47 -22.44 -3.37
N HIS A 237 2.91 -21.42 -2.62
CA HIS A 237 3.91 -20.46 -3.07
C HIS A 237 5.31 -20.67 -2.47
N ASP A 238 5.42 -21.19 -1.25
CA ASP A 238 6.71 -21.29 -0.53
C ASP A 238 7.40 -22.66 -0.60
N ASN A 239 6.70 -23.75 -0.90
CA ASN A 239 7.29 -25.09 -0.69
C ASN A 239 8.23 -25.60 -1.79
N TYR A 240 8.25 -25.02 -2.98
CA TYR A 240 9.18 -25.47 -4.02
C TYR A 240 9.53 -24.30 -4.92
N GLY A 241 10.82 -24.11 -5.22
CA GLY A 241 11.31 -23.24 -6.30
C GLY A 241 10.89 -23.74 -7.70
N ILE A 242 9.60 -24.06 -7.85
CA ILE A 242 8.96 -24.60 -9.03
C ILE A 242 7.73 -23.73 -9.29
N ASN A 243 7.64 -23.28 -10.54
CA ASN A 243 6.55 -22.57 -11.21
C ASN A 243 5.14 -23.09 -10.88
N ASN A 244 4.62 -22.84 -9.69
CA ASN A 244 3.19 -22.97 -9.44
C ASN A 244 2.57 -21.59 -9.67
N ASN A 245 2.24 -21.33 -10.94
CA ASN A 245 1.45 -20.16 -11.31
C ASN A 245 0.13 -20.25 -10.56
N VAL A 246 -0.08 -19.38 -9.57
CA VAL A 246 -1.40 -19.14 -8.99
C VAL A 246 -2.37 -18.94 -10.17
N THR A 247 -3.41 -19.76 -10.24
CA THR A 247 -4.38 -19.60 -11.32
C THR A 247 -5.18 -18.33 -11.10
N THR A 248 -5.68 -17.72 -12.17
CA THR A 248 -6.58 -16.57 -12.08
C THR A 248 -7.80 -16.86 -11.18
N VAL A 249 -8.26 -18.12 -11.13
CA VAL A 249 -9.36 -18.57 -10.28
C VAL A 249 -8.97 -18.55 -8.80
N GLN A 250 -7.80 -19.10 -8.45
CA GLN A 250 -7.30 -19.09 -7.08
C GLN A 250 -7.07 -17.65 -6.58
N TRP A 251 -6.48 -16.80 -7.42
CA TRP A 251 -6.30 -15.39 -7.08
C TRP A 251 -7.62 -14.65 -6.90
N LYS A 252 -8.62 -14.92 -7.75
CA LYS A 252 -9.95 -14.33 -7.60
C LYS A 252 -10.61 -14.76 -6.29
N ASN A 253 -10.61 -16.05 -5.96
CA ASN A 253 -11.16 -16.57 -4.71
C ASN A 253 -10.48 -15.93 -3.48
N TYR A 254 -9.17 -15.75 -3.58
CA TYR A 254 -8.39 -15.05 -2.57
C TYR A 254 -8.87 -13.60 -2.38
N CYS A 255 -9.00 -12.83 -3.47
CA CYS A 255 -9.50 -11.46 -3.44
C CYS A 255 -10.93 -11.36 -2.89
N ASP A 256 -11.80 -12.28 -3.29
CA ASP A 256 -13.19 -12.34 -2.83
C ASP A 256 -13.26 -12.63 -1.33
N THR A 257 -12.35 -13.47 -0.81
CA THR A 257 -12.21 -13.74 0.62
C THR A 257 -11.80 -12.48 1.39
N LEU A 258 -10.76 -11.77 0.94
CA LEU A 258 -10.32 -10.52 1.59
C LEU A 258 -11.44 -9.49 1.66
N TYR A 259 -12.19 -9.34 0.56
CA TYR A 259 -13.31 -8.42 0.46
C TYR A 259 -14.45 -8.82 1.41
N ALA A 260 -14.80 -10.11 1.47
CA ALA A 260 -15.84 -10.61 2.35
C ALA A 260 -15.52 -10.38 3.84
N VAL A 261 -14.28 -10.62 4.26
CA VAL A 261 -13.85 -10.36 5.65
C VAL A 261 -13.91 -8.87 5.97
N SER A 262 -13.53 -8.01 5.03
CA SER A 262 -13.58 -6.55 5.20
C SER A 262 -15.03 -6.02 5.32
N ILE A 263 -15.97 -6.60 4.56
CA ILE A 263 -17.40 -6.29 4.72
C ILE A 263 -17.90 -6.75 6.10
N ALA A 264 -17.52 -7.95 6.54
CA ALA A 264 -17.92 -8.46 7.85
C ALA A 264 -17.43 -7.54 8.99
N ALA A 265 -16.18 -7.07 8.93
CA ALA A 265 -15.63 -6.10 9.87
C ALA A 265 -16.40 -4.77 9.88
N THR A 266 -16.79 -4.29 8.69
CA THR A 266 -17.57 -3.06 8.54
C THR A 266 -18.95 -3.18 9.20
N ASN A 267 -19.65 -4.30 8.97
CA ASN A 267 -20.96 -4.57 9.57
C ASN A 267 -20.88 -4.73 11.09
N PHE A 268 -19.80 -5.35 11.60
CA PHE A 268 -19.59 -5.46 13.03
C PHE A 268 -19.42 -4.09 13.70
N SER A 269 -18.61 -3.22 13.08
CA SER A 269 -18.37 -1.86 13.56
C SER A 269 -19.65 -1.00 13.62
N SER A 270 -20.57 -1.14 12.64
CA SER A 270 -21.85 -0.42 12.67
C SER A 270 -22.77 -0.88 13.79
N VAL A 271 -22.83 -2.20 14.07
CA VAL A 271 -23.67 -2.75 15.15
C VAL A 271 -23.17 -2.32 16.53
N VAL A 272 -21.85 -2.24 16.74
CA VAL A 272 -21.27 -1.78 18.02
C VAL A 272 -21.57 -0.30 18.27
N LYS A 273 -21.67 0.53 17.22
CA LYS A 273 -21.98 1.96 17.33
C LYS A 273 -23.46 2.24 17.60
N GLU A 274 -24.37 1.39 17.15
CA GLU A 274 -25.82 1.53 17.46
C GLU A 274 -26.17 1.14 18.90
N ASN A 275 -25.31 0.37 19.58
CA ASN A 275 -25.52 -0.11 20.95
C ASN A 275 -24.79 0.71 22.03
N ARG A 276 -24.23 1.88 21.68
CA ARG A 276 -23.60 2.83 22.62
C ARG A 276 -24.29 4.18 22.57
#